data_AF-A0A060YC39-F1
#
_entry.id   AF-A0A060YC39-F1
#
_cell.length_a   1.000
_cell.length_b   1.000
_cell.length_c   1.000
_cell.angle_alpha   90.00
_cell.angle_beta   90.00
_cell.angle_gamma   90.00
#
_symmetry.space_group_name_H-M   'P 1'
#
loop_
_entity.id
_entity.type
_entity.pdbx_description
1 polymer ?
#
loop_
_entity_poly.entity_id
_entity_poly.type
_entity_poly.pdbx_seq_one_letter_code
_entity_poly.pdbx_strand_id
1 'polypeptide(L)'
;MTVGNEIISPLLKDLDRRLQEVNAFIRDDSRLSSNPIMRVLSPEPRLFLTSLPHNSQIHSSAVWNCRERVSLLSLTRIVEQNNGENTLPVLWRFLHKEAELRLLKFITDILELQRNLVKTCRNVTDLSHGTIAKFLQRQESGTITQVSNSFHGGPTECLRAFTSRLYLIDQ
;
A
#
# COMPACT_ATOMS: atom_id res chain seq x y z
N MET A 1 -12.39 -13.21 19.71
CA MET A 1 -12.62 -12.86 18.30
C MET A 1 -14.11 -12.57 18.03
N THR A 2 -14.75 -11.71 18.82
CA THR A 2 -16.22 -11.56 18.81
C THR A 2 -16.68 -10.24 18.17
N VAL A 3 -16.01 -9.12 18.50
CA VAL A 3 -16.41 -7.79 18.01
C VAL A 3 -16.36 -7.65 16.48
N GLY A 4 -15.30 -8.17 15.83
CA GLY A 4 -15.12 -8.03 14.38
C GLY A 4 -16.17 -8.77 13.54
N ASN A 5 -16.47 -10.01 13.89
CA ASN A 5 -17.38 -10.85 13.11
C ASN A 5 -18.85 -10.66 13.50
N GLU A 6 -19.14 -10.36 14.76
CA GLU A 6 -20.53 -10.29 15.24
C GLU A 6 -21.10 -8.88 15.21
N ILE A 7 -20.27 -7.83 15.29
CA ILE A 7 -20.72 -6.43 15.37
C ILE A 7 -20.33 -5.64 14.12
N ILE A 8 -19.06 -5.73 13.71
CA ILE A 8 -18.54 -4.91 12.59
C ILE A 8 -19.00 -5.46 11.24
N SER A 9 -18.87 -6.78 11.01
CA SER A 9 -19.27 -7.39 9.73
C SER A 9 -20.72 -7.12 9.32
N PRO A 10 -21.73 -7.25 10.21
CA PRO A 10 -23.12 -6.90 9.85
C PRO A 10 -23.28 -5.42 9.49
N LEU A 11 -22.59 -4.51 10.21
CA LEU A 11 -22.65 -3.07 9.95
C LEU A 11 -22.08 -2.68 8.57
N LEU A 12 -21.10 -3.45 8.09
CA LEU A 12 -20.47 -3.24 6.79
C LEU A 12 -21.34 -3.70 5.61
N LYS A 13 -22.28 -4.63 5.80
CA LYS A 13 -23.12 -5.19 4.72
C LYS A 13 -23.98 -4.14 4.01
N ASP A 14 -24.60 -3.26 4.78
CA ASP A 14 -25.48 -2.20 4.27
C ASP A 14 -24.82 -0.82 4.27
N LEU A 15 -23.51 -0.76 4.48
CA LEU A 15 -22.81 0.51 4.66
C LEU A 15 -22.91 1.40 3.42
N ASP A 16 -22.82 0.84 2.22
CA ASP A 16 -22.88 1.63 0.98
C ASP A 16 -24.24 2.34 0.83
N ARG A 17 -25.34 1.59 1.01
CA ARG A 17 -26.71 2.14 1.02
C ARG A 17 -26.86 3.23 2.08
N ARG A 18 -26.41 2.97 3.31
CA ARG A 18 -26.51 3.94 4.42
C ARG A 18 -25.67 5.18 4.18
N LEU A 19 -24.48 5.05 3.59
CA LEU A 19 -23.65 6.19 3.20
C LEU A 19 -24.33 7.01 2.11
N GLN A 20 -25.00 6.38 1.15
CA GLN A 20 -25.79 7.10 0.13
C GLN A 20 -26.96 7.87 0.76
N GLU A 21 -27.70 7.25 1.68
CA GLU A 21 -28.81 7.89 2.42
C GLU A 21 -28.33 9.09 3.24
N VAL A 22 -27.24 8.94 3.99
CA VAL A 22 -26.65 10.03 4.78
C VAL A 22 -26.10 11.13 3.88
N ASN A 23 -25.46 10.79 2.76
CA ASN A 23 -24.98 11.78 1.80
C ASN A 23 -26.14 12.56 1.16
N ALA A 24 -27.26 11.91 0.84
CA ALA A 24 -28.46 12.59 0.36
C ALA A 24 -29.02 13.54 1.42
N PHE A 25 -29.17 13.06 2.66
CA PHE A 25 -29.64 13.86 3.79
C PHE A 25 -28.77 15.11 4.03
N ILE A 26 -27.44 14.97 4.01
CA ILE A 26 -26.50 16.10 4.16
C ILE A 26 -26.61 17.08 3.00
N ARG A 27 -26.81 16.59 1.77
CA ARG A 27 -26.93 17.44 0.57
C ARG A 27 -28.21 18.27 0.56
N ASP A 28 -29.29 17.71 1.08
CA ASP A 28 -30.61 18.36 1.15
C ASP A 28 -30.73 19.35 2.32
N ASP A 29 -29.75 19.38 3.23
CA ASP A 29 -29.68 20.39 4.28
C ASP A 29 -29.63 21.80 3.66
N SER A 30 -30.61 22.63 4.01
CA SER A 30 -30.79 23.98 3.45
C SER A 30 -29.59 24.91 3.67
N ARG A 31 -28.81 24.66 4.73
CA ARG A 31 -27.59 25.42 5.04
C ARG A 31 -26.45 25.07 4.09
N LEU A 32 -26.44 23.85 3.56
CA LEU A 32 -25.41 23.35 2.65
C LEU A 32 -25.81 23.42 1.18
N SER A 33 -27.11 23.27 0.87
CA SER A 33 -27.63 23.29 -0.51
C SER A 33 -27.41 24.63 -1.23
N SER A 34 -27.32 25.72 -0.47
CA SER A 34 -27.00 27.06 -0.97
C SER A 34 -25.51 27.27 -1.28
N ASN A 35 -24.63 26.37 -0.81
CA ASN A 35 -23.20 26.48 -1.04
C ASN A 35 -22.84 26.09 -2.49
N PRO A 36 -22.17 26.96 -3.26
CA PRO A 36 -21.83 26.68 -4.65
C PRO A 36 -20.93 25.43 -4.82
N ILE A 37 -20.07 25.14 -3.84
CA ILE A 37 -19.21 23.93 -3.86
C ILE A 37 -20.08 22.67 -3.76
N MET A 38 -21.08 22.66 -2.88
CA MET A 38 -22.02 21.54 -2.75
C MET A 38 -22.86 21.33 -4.00
N ARG A 39 -23.22 22.41 -4.68
CA ARG A 39 -23.93 22.35 -5.97
C ARG A 39 -23.05 21.76 -7.07
N VAL A 40 -21.76 22.11 -7.15
CA VAL A 40 -20.82 21.51 -8.12
C VAL A 40 -20.68 20.00 -7.92
N LEU A 41 -20.70 19.52 -6.67
CA LEU A 41 -20.63 18.09 -6.34
C LEU A 41 -21.97 17.35 -6.48
N SER A 42 -23.04 18.05 -6.88
CA SER A 42 -24.35 17.45 -7.10
C SER A 42 -24.36 16.55 -8.35
N PRO A 43 -25.35 15.64 -8.48
CA PRO A 43 -25.45 14.77 -9.65
C PRO A 43 -25.61 15.53 -10.96
N GLU A 44 -26.20 16.73 -10.96
CA GLU A 44 -26.46 17.51 -12.18
C GLU A 44 -26.02 18.98 -12.05
N PRO A 45 -24.70 19.25 -12.16
CA PRO A 45 -24.18 20.59 -11.91
C PRO A 45 -24.49 21.59 -13.03
N ARG A 46 -24.93 21.11 -14.19
CA ARG A 46 -25.36 21.94 -15.33
C ARG A 46 -26.63 22.76 -15.06
N LEU A 47 -27.44 22.37 -14.06
CA LEU A 47 -28.66 23.10 -13.71
C LEU A 47 -28.39 24.47 -13.09
N PHE A 48 -27.18 24.71 -12.56
CA PHE A 48 -26.80 25.98 -11.94
C PHE A 48 -25.59 26.65 -12.60
N LEU A 49 -24.72 25.90 -13.28
CA LEU A 49 -23.59 26.44 -14.04
C LEU A 49 -24.04 26.78 -15.47
N THR A 50 -24.68 27.94 -15.64
CA THR A 50 -25.21 28.42 -16.93
C THR A 50 -24.14 28.67 -18.00
N SER A 51 -22.86 28.76 -17.61
CA SER A 51 -21.74 28.84 -18.55
C SER A 51 -21.38 27.50 -19.20
N LEU A 52 -21.91 26.37 -18.70
CA LEU A 52 -21.67 25.05 -19.27
C LEU A 52 -22.61 24.78 -20.46
N PRO A 53 -22.11 24.21 -21.57
CA PRO A 53 -22.95 23.81 -22.69
C PRO A 53 -23.99 22.75 -22.30
N HIS A 54 -25.28 23.04 -22.49
CA HIS A 54 -26.39 22.16 -22.12
C HIS A 54 -26.48 20.86 -22.95
N ASN A 55 -26.07 20.90 -24.22
CA ASN A 55 -26.15 19.75 -25.15
C ASN A 55 -24.82 19.01 -25.33
N SER A 56 -23.87 19.18 -24.41
CA SER A 56 -22.57 18.53 -24.50
C SER A 56 -22.54 17.23 -23.72
N GLN A 57 -22.10 16.16 -24.38
CA GLN A 57 -21.89 14.84 -23.77
C GLN A 57 -20.70 14.83 -22.81
N ILE A 58 -19.69 15.67 -23.06
CA ILE A 58 -18.46 15.75 -22.27
C ILE A 58 -18.61 16.61 -21.02
N HIS A 59 -19.51 17.60 -20.99
CA HIS A 59 -19.71 18.48 -19.82
C HIS A 59 -20.73 17.91 -18.82
N SER A 60 -20.68 16.59 -18.60
CA SER A 60 -21.54 15.89 -17.65
C SER A 60 -20.80 15.49 -16.38
N SER A 61 -21.52 15.41 -15.26
CA SER A 61 -20.96 14.87 -14.00
C SER A 61 -20.45 13.43 -14.20
N ALA A 62 -21.15 12.61 -14.99
CA ALA A 62 -20.75 11.24 -15.32
C ALA A 62 -19.31 11.14 -15.87
N VAL A 63 -18.86 12.14 -16.63
CA VAL A 63 -17.51 12.20 -17.21
C VAL A 63 -16.50 12.77 -16.20
N TRP A 64 -16.85 13.84 -15.48
CA TRP A 64 -15.93 14.59 -14.61
C TRP A 64 -15.97 14.24 -13.12
N ASN A 65 -16.70 13.20 -12.74
CA ASN A 65 -16.75 12.75 -11.35
C ASN A 65 -15.40 12.21 -10.87
N CYS A 66 -15.06 12.52 -9.62
CA CYS A 66 -13.91 11.93 -8.93
C CYS A 66 -14.14 10.43 -8.75
N ARG A 67 -13.29 9.60 -9.35
CA ARG A 67 -13.31 8.15 -9.19
C ARG A 67 -12.31 7.73 -8.12
N GLU A 68 -12.69 6.73 -7.32
CA GLU A 68 -11.75 6.12 -6.39
C GLU A 68 -10.58 5.51 -7.17
N ARG A 69 -9.35 5.77 -6.73
CA ARG A 69 -8.18 5.15 -7.30
C ARG A 69 -8.13 3.68 -6.88
N VAL A 70 -8.07 2.78 -7.85
CA VAL A 70 -7.90 1.36 -7.57
C VAL A 70 -6.57 1.14 -6.84
N SER A 71 -6.66 0.53 -5.67
CA SER A 71 -5.53 0.15 -4.82
C SER A 71 -5.61 -1.33 -4.46
N LEU A 72 -4.48 -1.91 -4.07
CA LEU A 72 -4.44 -3.30 -3.63
C LEU A 72 -5.37 -3.51 -2.42
N LEU A 73 -5.39 -2.57 -1.47
CA LEU A 73 -6.29 -2.60 -0.31
C LEU A 73 -7.77 -2.62 -0.73
N SER A 74 -8.16 -1.74 -1.68
CA SER A 74 -9.54 -1.73 -2.18
C SER A 74 -9.91 -3.04 -2.87
N LEU A 75 -8.97 -3.65 -3.59
CA LEU A 75 -9.17 -4.91 -4.29
C LEU A 75 -9.25 -6.09 -3.30
N THR A 76 -8.42 -6.12 -2.26
CA THR A 76 -8.54 -7.09 -1.15
C THR A 76 -9.92 -7.03 -0.52
N ARG A 77 -10.39 -5.84 -0.15
CA ARG A 77 -11.72 -5.64 0.42
C ARG A 77 -12.83 -6.14 -0.50
N ILE A 78 -12.77 -5.83 -1.81
CA ILE A 78 -13.77 -6.30 -2.79
C ILE A 78 -13.77 -7.84 -2.84
N VAL A 79 -12.61 -8.47 -2.90
CA VAL A 79 -12.48 -9.94 -2.96
C VAL A 79 -13.04 -10.57 -1.67
N GLU A 80 -12.73 -10.01 -0.50
CA GLU A 80 -13.29 -10.46 0.79
C GLU A 80 -14.83 -10.36 0.83
N GLN A 81 -15.39 -9.21 0.40
CA GLN A 81 -16.83 -8.97 0.39
C GLN A 81 -17.59 -9.94 -0.55
N ASN A 82 -16.93 -10.44 -1.59
CA ASN A 82 -17.51 -11.35 -2.60
C ASN A 82 -17.16 -12.83 -2.34
N ASN A 83 -16.90 -13.20 -1.08
CA ASN A 83 -16.57 -14.57 -0.68
C ASN A 83 -15.36 -15.15 -1.47
N GLY A 84 -14.36 -14.30 -1.68
CA GLY A 84 -13.18 -14.57 -2.50
C GLY A 84 -12.34 -15.76 -2.04
N GLU A 85 -12.40 -16.11 -0.75
CA GLU A 85 -11.76 -17.32 -0.22
C GLU A 85 -12.27 -18.58 -0.95
N ASN A 86 -13.56 -18.63 -1.27
CA ASN A 86 -14.19 -19.77 -1.93
C ASN A 86 -14.23 -19.62 -3.46
N THR A 87 -14.40 -18.39 -3.97
CA THR A 87 -14.56 -18.14 -5.42
C THR A 87 -13.24 -17.90 -6.14
N LEU A 88 -12.26 -17.27 -5.48
CA LEU A 88 -10.96 -16.87 -6.04
C LEU A 88 -9.81 -17.14 -5.04
N PRO A 89 -9.63 -18.38 -4.56
CA PRO A 89 -8.76 -18.71 -3.42
C PRO A 89 -7.30 -18.29 -3.62
N VAL A 90 -6.78 -18.43 -4.84
CA VAL A 90 -5.39 -18.04 -5.18
C VAL A 90 -5.21 -16.53 -5.10
N LEU A 91 -6.14 -15.76 -5.66
CA LEU A 91 -6.10 -14.30 -5.62
C LEU A 91 -6.26 -13.80 -4.19
N TRP A 92 -7.24 -14.35 -3.45
CA TRP A 92 -7.44 -14.01 -2.04
C TRP A 92 -6.16 -14.23 -1.22
N ARG A 93 -5.52 -15.41 -1.34
CA ARG A 93 -4.28 -15.71 -0.63
C ARG A 93 -3.12 -14.82 -1.06
N PHE A 94 -3.01 -14.52 -2.36
CA PHE A 94 -2.01 -13.58 -2.87
C PHE A 94 -2.17 -12.20 -2.23
N LEU A 95 -3.39 -11.66 -2.20
CA LEU A 95 -3.68 -10.34 -1.65
C LEU A 95 -3.35 -10.23 -0.16
N HIS A 96 -3.64 -11.27 0.62
CA HIS A 96 -3.26 -11.34 2.03
C HIS A 96 -1.75 -11.46 2.27
N LYS A 97 -0.99 -11.94 1.28
CA LYS A 97 0.46 -12.16 1.38
C LYS A 97 1.28 -11.21 0.55
N GLU A 98 0.67 -10.24 -0.11
CA GLU A 98 1.33 -9.42 -1.12
C GLU A 98 2.56 -8.68 -0.59
N ALA A 99 2.46 -8.09 0.62
CA ALA A 99 3.57 -7.37 1.22
C ALA A 99 4.78 -8.29 1.49
N GLU A 100 4.52 -9.53 1.91
CA GLU A 100 5.55 -10.55 2.12
C GLU A 100 6.14 -11.02 0.78
N LEU A 101 5.28 -11.25 -0.22
CA LEU A 101 5.68 -11.69 -1.56
C LEU A 101 6.56 -10.65 -2.26
N ARG A 102 6.26 -9.35 -2.08
CA ARG A 102 7.10 -8.26 -2.61
C ARG A 102 8.54 -8.33 -2.08
N LEU A 103 8.75 -8.88 -0.89
CA LEU A 103 10.07 -9.01 -0.28
C LEU A 103 10.89 -10.17 -0.84
N LEU A 104 10.24 -11.13 -1.53
CA LEU A 104 10.95 -12.25 -2.17
C LEU A 104 11.94 -11.78 -3.24
N LYS A 105 11.72 -10.60 -3.84
CA LYS A 105 12.64 -10.01 -4.82
C LYS A 105 14.05 -9.77 -4.26
N PHE A 106 14.19 -9.63 -2.94
CA PHE A 106 15.47 -9.38 -2.27
C PHE A 106 16.17 -10.67 -1.83
N ILE A 107 15.58 -11.86 -2.04
CA ILE A 107 16.17 -13.12 -1.59
C ILE A 107 17.54 -13.35 -2.24
N THR A 108 17.66 -13.08 -3.54
CA THR A 108 18.92 -13.25 -4.26
C THR A 108 20.02 -12.36 -3.66
N ASP A 109 19.70 -11.09 -3.43
CA ASP A 109 20.62 -10.10 -2.85
C ASP A 109 21.06 -10.49 -1.43
N ILE A 110 20.11 -10.99 -0.62
CA ILE A 110 20.36 -11.49 0.74
C ILE A 110 21.30 -12.70 0.70
N LEU A 111 21.05 -13.66 -0.20
CA LEU A 111 21.88 -14.87 -0.33
C LEU A 111 23.29 -14.52 -0.81
N GLU A 112 23.41 -13.57 -1.73
CA GLU A 112 24.71 -13.07 -2.20
C GLU A 112 25.47 -12.40 -1.06
N LEU A 113 24.80 -11.52 -0.29
CA LEU A 113 25.38 -10.89 0.89
C LEU A 113 25.87 -11.93 1.90
N GLN A 114 25.05 -12.91 2.24
CA GLN A 114 25.42 -13.99 3.16
C GLN A 114 26.65 -14.77 2.66
N ARG A 115 26.69 -15.15 1.38
CA ARG A 115 27.83 -15.85 0.78
C ARG A 115 29.10 -15.02 0.86
N ASN A 116 29.02 -13.72 0.58
CA ASN A 116 30.15 -12.82 0.64
C ASN A 116 30.65 -12.62 2.08
N LEU A 117 29.75 -12.46 3.04
CA LEU A 117 30.10 -12.38 4.46
C LEU A 117 30.81 -13.64 4.94
N VAL A 118 30.31 -14.83 4.58
CA VAL A 118 30.95 -16.10 4.93
C VAL A 118 32.37 -16.19 4.37
N LYS A 119 32.59 -15.77 3.11
CA LYS A 119 33.93 -15.76 2.50
C LYS A 119 34.88 -14.81 3.22
N THR A 120 34.43 -13.58 3.49
CA THR A 120 35.28 -12.52 4.04
C THR A 120 35.59 -12.73 5.53
N CYS A 121 34.65 -13.28 6.29
CA CYS A 121 34.82 -13.50 7.73
C CYS A 121 35.54 -14.81 8.07
N ARG A 122 35.72 -15.73 7.11
CA ARG A 122 36.35 -17.05 7.36
C ARG A 122 37.78 -16.97 7.91
N ASN A 123 38.51 -15.92 7.58
CA ASN A 123 39.90 -15.72 7.99
C ASN A 123 40.08 -14.65 9.08
N VAL A 124 38.99 -14.15 9.67
CA VAL A 124 39.02 -13.11 10.70
C VAL A 124 38.78 -13.77 12.06
N THR A 125 39.85 -13.94 12.83
CA THR A 125 39.82 -14.53 14.18
C THR A 125 39.28 -13.59 15.25
N ASP A 126 39.22 -12.29 14.96
CA ASP A 126 38.70 -11.26 15.86
C ASP A 126 37.52 -10.53 15.20
N LEU A 127 36.34 -11.15 15.28
CA LEU A 127 35.06 -10.53 14.94
C LEU A 127 34.49 -9.80 16.17
N SER A 128 35.34 -9.18 16.99
CA SER A 128 34.91 -8.52 18.22
C SER A 128 33.93 -7.39 17.93
N HIS A 129 32.68 -7.60 18.40
CA HIS A 129 31.67 -6.59 18.75
C HIS A 129 31.76 -5.24 18.00
N GLY A 130 31.62 -5.28 16.67
CA GLY A 130 31.56 -4.10 15.81
C GLY A 130 30.13 -3.79 15.37
N THR A 131 29.80 -2.51 15.16
CA THR A 131 28.56 -2.14 14.48
C THR A 131 28.68 -2.38 12.98
N ILE A 132 27.55 -2.56 12.29
CA ILE A 132 27.51 -2.70 10.82
C ILE A 132 28.26 -1.53 10.13
N ALA A 133 28.15 -0.32 10.67
CA ALA A 133 28.87 0.85 10.16
C ALA A 133 30.40 0.69 10.22
N LYS A 134 30.94 0.18 11.33
CA LYS A 134 32.38 -0.10 11.47
C LYS A 134 32.84 -1.21 10.51
N PHE A 135 32.00 -2.21 10.29
CA PHE A 135 32.28 -3.28 9.33
C PHE A 135 32.40 -2.72 7.90
N LEU A 136 31.46 -1.86 7.48
CA LEU A 136 31.47 -1.24 6.15
C LEU A 136 32.71 -0.35 5.94
N GLN A 137 33.06 0.49 6.92
CA GLN A 137 34.26 1.34 6.84
C GLN A 137 35.57 0.54 6.70
N ARG A 138 35.65 -0.62 7.37
CA ARG A 138 36.82 -1.50 7.25
C ARG A 138 36.96 -2.08 5.84
N GLN A 139 35.84 -2.36 5.15
CA GLN A 139 35.84 -2.87 3.78
C GLN A 139 36.26 -1.80 2.76
N GLU A 140 35.94 -0.52 2.97
CA GLU A 140 36.34 0.57 2.06
C GLU A 140 37.85 0.83 2.05
N SER A 141 38.55 0.49 3.15
CA SER A 141 40.02 0.64 3.28
C SER A 141 40.84 -0.49 2.64
N GLY A 142 40.22 -1.60 2.24
CA GLY A 142 40.88 -2.72 1.58
C GLY A 142 40.18 -3.01 0.25
N THR A 143 40.91 -2.91 -0.86
CA THR A 143 40.49 -3.13 -2.26
C THR A 143 39.42 -4.22 -2.46
N ILE A 144 38.15 -3.88 -2.29
CA ILE A 144 36.99 -4.65 -2.78
C ILE A 144 35.98 -3.67 -3.39
N THR A 145 36.39 -3.07 -4.51
CA THR A 145 35.55 -2.19 -5.34
C THR A 145 34.51 -2.95 -6.17
N GLN A 146 34.22 -4.22 -5.87
CA GLN A 146 33.33 -5.08 -6.68
C GLN A 146 31.97 -5.39 -6.03
N VAL A 147 31.74 -5.09 -4.75
CA VAL A 147 30.44 -5.40 -4.10
C VAL A 147 29.45 -4.24 -4.18
N SER A 148 29.90 -2.99 -4.41
CA SER A 148 29.01 -1.83 -4.54
C SER A 148 28.24 -1.77 -5.87
N ASN A 149 28.67 -2.52 -6.90
CA ASN A 149 28.08 -2.43 -8.24
C ASN A 149 26.97 -3.46 -8.52
N SER A 150 26.74 -4.43 -7.64
CA SER A 150 25.69 -5.46 -7.82
C SER A 150 24.38 -5.15 -7.10
N PHE A 151 24.32 -4.17 -6.19
CA PHE A 151 23.09 -3.77 -5.51
C PHE A 151 22.41 -2.61 -6.25
N HIS A 152 21.30 -2.90 -6.93
CA HIS A 152 20.47 -1.88 -7.61
C HIS A 152 19.59 -1.10 -6.63
N GLY A 153 20.25 -0.47 -5.65
CA GLY A 153 19.68 0.15 -4.46
C GLY A 153 20.69 -0.06 -3.34
N GLY A 154 21.49 0.97 -3.06
CA GLY A 154 22.76 0.84 -2.33
C GLY A 154 22.72 0.05 -1.01
N PRO A 155 23.89 -0.35 -0.48
CA PRO A 155 24.02 -1.24 0.67
C PRO A 155 23.23 -0.80 1.92
N THR A 156 22.96 0.51 2.05
CA THR A 156 22.16 1.11 3.12
C THR A 156 20.66 0.81 3.06
N GLU A 157 20.07 0.59 1.88
CA GLU A 157 18.65 0.23 1.78
C GLU A 157 18.40 -1.25 2.06
N CYS A 158 19.29 -2.14 1.57
CA CYS A 158 19.21 -3.57 1.86
C CYS A 158 19.42 -3.87 3.35
N LEU A 159 20.35 -3.19 4.01
CA LEU A 159 20.59 -3.35 5.45
C LEU A 159 19.44 -2.78 6.29
N ARG A 160 18.81 -1.68 5.87
CA ARG A 160 17.61 -1.14 6.55
C ARG A 160 16.42 -2.09 6.44
N ALA A 161 16.23 -2.74 5.28
CA ALA A 161 15.20 -3.76 5.10
C ALA A 161 15.44 -5.01 5.96
N PHE A 162 16.71 -5.36 6.21
CA PHE A 162 17.10 -6.50 7.04
C PHE A 162 16.96 -6.22 8.54
N THR A 163 17.39 -5.03 9.02
CA THR A 163 17.29 -4.65 10.44
C THR A 163 15.85 -4.41 10.87
N SER A 164 15.00 -3.84 10.01
CA SER A 164 13.57 -3.68 10.30
C SER A 164 12.81 -5.00 10.45
N ARG A 165 13.36 -6.13 9.97
CA ARG A 165 12.69 -7.44 10.02
C ARG A 165 13.26 -8.40 11.06
N LEU A 166 14.53 -8.26 11.46
CA LEU A 166 15.05 -8.95 12.65
C LEU A 166 14.35 -8.46 13.93
N TYR A 167 13.98 -7.18 13.99
CA TYR A 167 13.21 -6.63 15.13
C TYR A 167 11.75 -7.13 15.21
N LEU A 168 11.25 -7.80 14.17
CA LEU A 168 9.87 -8.31 14.06
C LEU A 168 9.77 -9.83 14.16
N ILE A 169 10.90 -10.54 14.30
CA ILE A 169 10.95 -12.00 14.50
C ILE A 169 11.15 -12.36 15.99
N ASP A 170 11.41 -11.35 16.85
CA ASP A 170 11.53 -11.47 18.32
C ASP A 170 10.30 -10.93 19.10
N GLN A 171 9.13 -10.83 18.47
CA GLN A 171 7.82 -10.58 19.13
C GLN A 171 6.75 -11.54 18.60
#